data_AF-A0A8S8XSV2-F1
#
_entry.id   AF-A0A8S8XSV2-F1
#
_cell.length_a   1.000
_cell.length_b   1.000
_cell.length_c   1.000
_cell.angle_alpha   90.00
_cell.angle_beta   90.00
_cell.angle_gamma   90.00
#
_symmetry.space_group_name_H-M   'P 1'
#
loop_
_entity.id
_entity.type
_entity.pdbx_description
1 polymer ?
#
loop_
_entity_poly.entity_id
_entity_poly.type
_entity_poly.pdbx_seq_one_letter_code
_entity_poly.pdbx_strand_id
1 'polypeptide(L)'
;MTYLETPIPNRSEHLWRYTPWKKVHPTKIDKLPDIKPSSVLVNGQLSKASNYRKVIPDSEISRTFLAESNSTLHEIIIDNNSIDAEVVIHAERELESCHLHFDVRSSGSVCLRVWEHQIGLVVYSREKTATKRKFFLLLL
;
A
#
# COMPACT_ATOMS: atom_id res chain seq x y z
N MET A 1 16.80 -6.72 6.66
CA MET A 1 16.44 -5.49 7.37
C MET A 1 14.96 -5.58 7.68
N THR A 2 14.62 -5.65 8.96
CA THR A 2 13.25 -5.42 9.43
C THR A 2 13.02 -3.93 9.68
N TYR A 3 11.77 -3.49 9.85
CA TYR A 3 11.46 -2.10 10.16
C TYR A 3 12.17 -1.66 11.46
N LEU A 4 12.17 -2.54 12.46
CA LEU A 4 12.82 -2.29 13.76
C LEU A 4 14.35 -2.27 13.70
N GLU A 5 14.94 -2.87 12.66
CA GLU A 5 16.39 -2.86 12.41
C GLU A 5 16.83 -1.69 11.52
N THR A 6 15.88 -0.93 10.95
CA THR A 6 16.20 0.17 10.03
C THR A 6 16.50 1.45 10.84
N PRO A 7 17.65 2.11 10.63
CA PRO A 7 17.96 3.35 11.31
C PRO A 7 16.88 4.40 11.06
N ILE A 8 16.48 5.13 12.10
CA ILE A 8 15.49 6.21 11.96
C ILE A 8 16.16 7.35 11.15
N PRO A 9 15.68 7.65 9.92
CA PRO A 9 16.20 8.74 9.12
C PRO A 9 15.93 10.10 9.77
N ASN A 10 16.66 11.11 9.30
CA ASN A 10 16.39 12.48 9.72
C ASN A 10 14.96 12.89 9.30
N ARG A 11 14.29 13.76 10.08
CA ARG A 11 12.88 14.16 9.83
C ARG A 11 12.64 14.69 8.40
N SER A 12 13.67 15.25 7.78
CA SER A 12 13.68 15.78 6.42
C SER A 12 13.65 14.72 5.31
N GLU A 13 14.06 13.49 5.62
CA GLU A 13 14.18 12.36 4.67
C GLU A 13 13.02 11.37 4.78
N HIS A 14 12.11 11.61 5.73
CA HIS A 14 10.94 10.77 5.94
C HIS A 14 9.86 11.04 4.89
N LEU A 15 9.29 9.97 4.29
CA LEU A 15 8.05 10.07 3.46
C LEU A 15 6.88 10.75 4.21
N TRP A 16 6.97 10.83 5.53
CA TRP A 16 6.01 11.47 6.41
C TRP A 16 6.23 12.98 6.54
N ARG A 17 7.04 13.58 5.67
CA ARG A 17 7.23 15.03 5.58
C ARG A 17 5.89 15.80 5.49
N TYR A 18 4.85 15.15 4.96
CA TYR A 18 3.51 15.73 4.78
C TYR A 18 2.39 15.06 5.60
N THR A 19 2.67 13.96 6.31
CA THR A 19 1.68 13.26 7.15
C THR A 19 2.26 13.07 8.56
N PRO A 20 1.67 13.68 9.61
CA PRO A 20 2.21 13.58 10.96
C PRO A 20 2.39 12.14 11.41
N TRP A 21 3.56 11.80 11.96
CA TRP A 21 3.91 10.45 12.38
C TRP A 21 2.87 9.80 13.30
N LYS A 22 2.28 10.57 14.22
CA LYS A 22 1.19 10.09 15.11
C LYS A 22 -0.04 9.57 14.36
N LYS A 23 -0.31 10.07 13.15
CA LYS A 23 -1.40 9.58 12.30
C LYS A 23 -1.00 8.31 11.56
N VAL A 24 0.23 8.26 11.05
CA VAL A 24 0.77 7.10 10.33
C VAL A 24 1.00 5.88 11.23
N HIS A 25 1.35 6.17 12.48
CA HIS A 25 1.84 5.22 13.44
C HIS A 25 1.39 5.67 14.83
N PRO A 26 0.15 5.31 15.23
CA PRO A 26 -0.40 5.72 16.52
C PRO A 26 0.34 5.12 17.73
N THR A 27 1.24 4.15 17.49
CA THR A 27 2.12 3.53 18.47
C THR A 27 3.51 4.20 18.55
N LYS A 28 4.35 3.79 19.51
CA LYS A 28 5.75 4.23 19.62
C LYS A 28 6.60 3.67 18.47
N ILE A 29 7.61 4.41 17.99
CA ILE A 29 8.47 4.05 16.84
C ILE A 29 9.05 2.62 16.93
N ASP A 30 9.22 2.09 18.13
CA ASP A 30 9.74 0.77 18.45
C ASP A 30 8.72 -0.38 18.36
N LYS A 31 7.48 -0.13 17.88
CA LYS A 31 6.43 -1.15 17.76
C LYS A 31 5.61 -1.03 16.48
N LEU A 32 5.57 -2.09 15.68
CA LEU A 32 4.65 -2.17 14.54
C LEU A 32 3.19 -2.10 15.04
N PRO A 33 2.35 -1.17 14.54
CA PRO A 33 0.93 -1.13 14.85
C PRO A 33 0.21 -2.32 14.19
N ASP A 34 -0.89 -2.75 14.79
CA ASP A 34 -1.75 -3.79 14.22
C ASP A 34 -2.61 -3.17 13.10
N ILE A 35 -2.09 -3.19 11.88
CA ILE A 35 -2.80 -2.67 10.69
C ILE A 35 -3.63 -3.81 10.09
N LYS A 36 -4.94 -3.60 9.96
CA LYS A 36 -5.81 -4.60 9.32
C LYS A 36 -5.81 -4.46 7.80
N PRO A 37 -5.98 -5.55 7.04
CA PRO A 37 -6.12 -5.47 5.60
C PRO A 37 -7.47 -4.84 5.23
N SER A 38 -7.45 -3.89 4.30
CA SER A 38 -8.66 -3.31 3.70
C SER A 38 -9.32 -4.26 2.70
N SER A 39 -10.62 -4.07 2.46
CA SER A 39 -11.34 -4.78 1.40
C SER A 39 -11.13 -4.09 0.06
N VAL A 40 -10.79 -4.85 -0.98
CA VAL A 40 -10.53 -4.32 -2.34
C VAL A 40 -11.50 -4.93 -3.34
N LEU A 41 -12.23 -4.09 -4.06
CA LEU A 41 -13.05 -4.47 -5.22
C LEU A 41 -12.32 -4.11 -6.51
N VAL A 42 -12.34 -5.00 -7.49
CA VAL A 42 -11.85 -4.76 -8.85
C VAL A 42 -13.03 -4.96 -9.79
N ASN A 43 -13.43 -3.91 -10.52
CA ASN A 43 -14.61 -3.90 -11.39
C ASN A 43 -15.88 -4.43 -10.68
N GLY A 44 -16.07 -4.02 -9.42
CA GLY A 44 -17.19 -4.43 -8.57
C GLY A 44 -17.09 -5.83 -7.94
N GLN A 45 -16.03 -6.60 -8.22
CA GLN A 45 -15.83 -7.93 -7.65
C GLN A 45 -14.79 -7.91 -6.52
N LEU A 46 -15.07 -8.64 -5.43
CA LEU A 46 -14.13 -8.75 -4.31
C LEU A 46 -12.83 -9.45 -4.74
N SER A 47 -11.73 -8.73 -4.63
CA SER A 47 -10.39 -9.22 -4.91
C SER A 47 -9.94 -10.18 -3.81
N LYS A 48 -9.45 -11.36 -4.21
CA LYS A 48 -8.83 -12.31 -3.29
C LYS A 48 -7.39 -11.87 -3.03
N ALA A 49 -7.12 -11.48 -1.79
CA ALA A 49 -5.75 -11.20 -1.37
C ALA A 49 -4.95 -12.50 -1.28
N SER A 50 -3.71 -12.46 -1.75
CA SER A 50 -2.74 -13.55 -1.57
C SER A 50 -1.74 -13.20 -0.47
N ASN A 51 -1.23 -14.20 0.23
CA ASN A 51 -0.14 -13.99 1.18
C ASN A 51 1.11 -13.59 0.41
N TYR A 52 1.56 -12.36 0.63
CA TYR A 52 2.77 -11.81 0.06
C TYR A 52 3.84 -11.72 1.14
N ARG A 53 4.80 -12.62 1.07
CA ARG A 53 6.03 -12.55 1.86
C ARG A 53 7.20 -12.26 0.96
N LYS A 54 7.38 -11.00 0.57
CA LYS A 54 8.66 -10.58 -0.02
C LYS A 54 9.11 -9.27 0.59
N VAL A 55 9.74 -9.41 1.76
CA VAL A 55 10.60 -8.39 2.36
C VAL A 55 11.84 -8.31 1.46
N ILE A 56 11.82 -7.38 0.51
CA ILE A 56 13.03 -7.00 -0.21
C ILE A 56 13.69 -5.94 0.67
N PRO A 57 14.94 -6.14 1.11
CA PRO A 57 15.65 -5.14 1.91
C PRO A 57 15.60 -3.79 1.19
N ASP A 58 15.05 -2.80 1.87
CA ASP A 58 15.03 -1.43 1.43
C ASP A 58 15.73 -0.59 2.50
N SER A 59 16.53 0.38 2.08
CA SER A 59 17.16 1.32 3.01
C SER A 59 16.16 2.36 3.51
N GLU A 60 14.96 2.43 2.91
CA GLU A 60 13.93 3.40 3.23
C GLU A 60 12.96 2.84 4.29
N ILE A 61 13.05 3.36 5.52
CA ILE A 61 12.29 2.91 6.69
C ILE A 61 10.78 2.85 6.45
N SER A 62 10.21 3.80 5.71
CA SER A 62 8.77 3.88 5.46
C SER A 62 8.30 2.74 4.55
N ARG A 63 9.15 2.24 3.66
CA ARG A 63 8.82 1.09 2.80
C ARG A 63 8.90 -0.21 3.56
N THR A 64 9.94 -0.34 4.38
CA THR A 64 10.11 -1.50 5.27
C THR A 64 8.95 -1.57 6.25
N PHE A 65 8.53 -0.44 6.81
CA PHE A 65 7.31 -0.32 7.62
C PHE A 65 6.07 -0.82 6.88
N LEU A 66 5.77 -0.24 5.71
CA LEU A 66 4.56 -0.58 4.95
C LEU A 66 4.53 -2.06 4.58
N ALA A 67 5.65 -2.60 4.10
CA ALA A 67 5.76 -4.00 3.70
C ALA A 67 5.67 -5.00 4.86
N GLU A 68 5.98 -4.59 6.09
CA GLU A 68 5.82 -5.41 7.29
C GLU A 68 4.46 -5.26 7.94
N SER A 69 3.86 -4.07 7.81
CA SER A 69 2.57 -3.75 8.41
C SER A 69 1.41 -4.57 7.84
N ASN A 70 1.55 -5.05 6.59
CA ASN A 70 0.57 -5.89 5.94
C ASN A 70 1.25 -6.95 5.07
N SER A 71 0.78 -8.19 5.18
CA SER A 71 1.34 -9.35 4.45
C SER A 71 0.43 -9.83 3.33
N THR A 72 -0.62 -9.08 2.98
CA THR A 72 -1.54 -9.43 1.89
C THR A 72 -1.29 -8.57 0.66
N LEU A 73 -1.50 -9.15 -0.53
CA LEU A 73 -1.34 -8.47 -1.82
C LEU A 73 -2.53 -8.80 -2.73
N HIS A 74 -3.11 -7.75 -3.31
CA HIS A 74 -4.09 -7.83 -4.37
C HIS A 74 -3.39 -7.68 -5.71
N GLU A 75 -3.49 -8.71 -6.55
CA GLU A 75 -3.00 -8.66 -7.93
C GLU A 75 -4.12 -8.16 -8.85
N ILE A 76 -3.79 -7.14 -9.64
CA ILE A 76 -4.68 -6.48 -10.59
C ILE A 76 -4.03 -6.64 -11.96
N ILE A 77 -4.67 -7.39 -12.83
CA ILE A 77 -4.19 -7.65 -14.19
C ILE A 77 -4.89 -6.66 -15.12
N ILE A 78 -4.11 -5.92 -15.89
CA ILE A 78 -4.61 -5.04 -16.96
C ILE A 78 -4.22 -5.67 -18.27
N ASP A 79 -5.22 -6.11 -19.02
CA ASP A 79 -5.10 -6.73 -20.33
C ASP A 79 -6.11 -6.13 -21.32
N ASN A 80 -6.18 -6.67 -22.53
CA ASN A 80 -7.08 -6.14 -23.57
C ASN A 80 -8.57 -6.23 -23.20
N ASN A 81 -8.95 -6.99 -22.17
CA ASN A 81 -10.32 -7.13 -21.70
C ASN A 81 -10.63 -6.22 -20.50
N SER A 82 -9.62 -5.54 -19.95
CA SER A 82 -9.71 -4.74 -18.73
C SER A 82 -9.06 -3.36 -18.93
N ILE A 83 -9.35 -2.76 -20.08
CA ILE A 83 -8.75 -1.49 -20.53
C ILE A 83 -9.11 -0.34 -19.58
N ASP A 84 -10.27 -0.36 -18.92
CA ASP A 84 -10.67 0.62 -17.89
C ASP A 84 -10.98 -0.11 -16.58
N ALA A 85 -9.94 -0.35 -15.78
CA ALA A 85 -10.09 -1.03 -14.50
C ALA A 85 -10.48 -0.05 -13.39
N GLU A 86 -11.59 -0.31 -12.70
CA GLU A 86 -11.96 0.39 -11.46
C GLU A 86 -11.52 -0.44 -10.25
N VAL A 87 -10.75 0.18 -9.37
CA VAL A 87 -10.28 -0.42 -8.12
C VAL A 87 -10.85 0.40 -6.97
N VAL A 88 -11.76 -0.18 -6.20
CA VAL A 88 -12.37 0.46 -5.03
C VAL A 88 -11.80 -0.16 -3.76
N ILE A 89 -11.31 0.68 -2.87
CA ILE A 89 -10.74 0.26 -1.59
C ILE A 89 -11.68 0.76 -0.50
N HIS A 90 -12.26 -0.18 0.24
CA HIS A 90 -13.11 0.09 1.38
C HIS A 90 -12.29 0.02 2.65
N ALA A 91 -12.17 1.15 3.32
CA ALA A 91 -11.61 1.25 4.67
C ALA A 91 -12.74 1.53 5.66
N GLU A 92 -12.99 0.57 6.55
CA GLU A 92 -14.05 0.67 7.56
C GLU A 92 -13.51 0.99 8.95
N ARG A 93 -12.20 0.80 9.16
CA ARG A 93 -11.53 1.01 10.44
C ARG A 93 -10.54 2.17 10.36
N GLU A 94 -10.17 2.66 11.53
CA GLU A 94 -9.24 3.78 11.72
C GLU A 94 -7.85 3.51 11.14
N LEU A 95 -7.38 2.26 11.13
CA LEU A 95 -6.06 1.91 10.60
C LEU A 95 -6.12 0.65 9.76
N GLU A 96 -6.15 0.83 8.44
CA GLU A 96 -6.12 -0.26 7.47
C GLU A 96 -5.11 -0.01 6.35
N SER A 97 -4.69 -1.07 5.67
CA SER A 97 -3.81 -0.94 4.52
C SER A 97 -4.11 -2.01 3.49
N CYS A 98 -3.63 -1.80 2.29
CA CYS A 98 -3.57 -2.84 1.28
C CYS A 98 -2.33 -2.69 0.40
N HIS A 99 -1.89 -3.79 -0.17
CA HIS A 99 -0.88 -3.78 -1.21
C HIS A 99 -1.53 -4.12 -2.54
N LEU A 100 -1.24 -3.31 -3.56
CA LEU A 100 -1.75 -3.48 -4.90
C LEU A 100 -0.58 -3.75 -5.85
N HIS A 101 -0.65 -4.85 -6.58
CA HIS A 101 0.26 -5.13 -7.69
C HIS A 101 -0.48 -5.04 -9.00
N PHE A 102 -0.04 -4.14 -9.88
CA PHE A 102 -0.56 -4.05 -11.23
C PHE A 102 0.38 -4.79 -12.18
N ASP A 103 -0.15 -5.84 -12.82
CA ASP A 103 0.50 -6.54 -13.94
C ASP A 103 -0.12 -6.01 -15.24
N VAL A 104 0.61 -5.09 -15.90
CA VAL A 104 0.11 -4.34 -17.05
C VAL A 104 0.60 -5.00 -18.33
N ARG A 105 -0.30 -5.67 -19.05
CA ARG A 105 -0.02 -6.45 -20.27
C ARG A 105 -0.50 -5.75 -21.54
N SER A 106 -1.39 -4.77 -21.39
CA SER A 106 -1.91 -3.92 -22.46
C SER A 106 -1.89 -2.45 -22.02
N SER A 107 -2.21 -1.55 -22.95
CA SER A 107 -2.50 -0.16 -22.59
C SER A 107 -3.92 -0.04 -22.03
N GLY A 108 -4.08 0.73 -20.96
CA GLY A 108 -5.36 0.96 -20.30
C GLY A 108 -5.28 2.04 -19.22
N SER A 109 -6.42 2.36 -18.63
CA SER A 109 -6.59 3.27 -17.51
C SER A 109 -6.97 2.49 -16.24
N VAL A 110 -6.51 3.00 -15.09
CA VAL A 110 -6.94 2.51 -13.78
C VAL A 110 -7.51 3.67 -13.01
N CYS A 111 -8.76 3.54 -12.59
CA CYS A 111 -9.36 4.43 -11.62
C CYS A 111 -9.23 3.82 -10.22
N LEU A 112 -8.48 4.48 -9.34
CA LEU A 112 -8.39 4.11 -7.93
C LEU A 112 -9.33 5.00 -7.12
N ARG A 113 -10.32 4.37 -6.49
CA ARG A 113 -11.27 5.03 -5.61
C ARG A 113 -11.09 4.51 -4.20
N VAL A 114 -10.97 5.43 -3.25
CA VAL A 114 -10.91 5.09 -1.83
C VAL A 114 -12.21 5.56 -1.21
N TRP A 115 -12.93 4.66 -0.55
CA TRP A 115 -14.13 4.97 0.22
C TRP A 115 -13.77 4.97 1.71
N GLU A 116 -13.79 6.15 2.31
CA GLU A 116 -13.37 6.39 3.69
C GLU A 116 -14.40 7.22 4.46
N HIS A 117 -14.58 6.88 5.73
CA HIS A 117 -15.06 7.80 6.75
C HIS A 117 -13.84 8.46 7.43
N GLN A 118 -13.36 9.59 6.87
CA GLN A 118 -12.42 10.53 7.52
C GLN A 118 -10.96 10.06 7.76
N ILE A 119 -10.27 9.57 6.74
CA ILE A 119 -8.92 8.99 6.87
C ILE A 119 -7.95 9.62 5.84
N GLY A 120 -6.65 9.55 6.10
CA GLY A 120 -5.56 10.10 5.30
C GLY A 120 -4.92 9.05 4.41
N LEU A 121 -4.77 9.39 3.12
CA LEU A 121 -4.23 8.50 2.09
C LEU A 121 -2.71 8.66 1.94
N VAL A 122 -1.96 7.56 2.09
CA VAL A 122 -0.53 7.50 1.72
C VAL A 122 -0.35 6.47 0.60
N VAL A 123 -0.08 6.96 -0.61
CA VAL A 123 0.25 6.14 -1.78
C VAL A 123 1.77 6.11 -1.95
N TYR A 124 2.35 4.92 -2.07
CA TYR A 124 3.74 4.73 -2.46
C TYR A 124 3.83 3.85 -3.71
N SER A 125 4.63 4.23 -4.70
CA SER A 125 4.87 3.42 -5.91
C SER A 125 6.31 2.96 -5.97
N ARG A 126 6.54 1.68 -6.27
CA ARG A 126 7.84 1.16 -6.66
C ARG A 126 7.90 1.04 -8.17
N GLU A 127 8.79 1.79 -8.79
CA GLU A 127 9.11 1.61 -10.20
C GLU A 127 9.98 0.35 -10.36
N LYS A 128 9.46 -0.64 -11.08
CA LYS A 128 10.25 -1.79 -11.56
C LYS A 128 9.90 -2.05 -13.01
N THR A 129 10.64 -1.39 -13.91
CA THR A 129 10.53 -1.51 -15.38
C THR A 129 9.13 -1.13 -15.93
N ALA A 130 9.06 -0.77 -17.21
CA ALA A 130 7.85 -0.19 -17.83
C ALA A 130 6.59 -1.07 -17.69
N THR A 131 6.75 -2.37 -17.47
CA THR A 131 5.68 -3.38 -17.53
C THR A 131 5.09 -3.77 -16.16
N LYS A 132 5.75 -3.46 -15.03
CA LYS A 132 5.29 -3.91 -13.70
C LYS A 132 5.38 -2.79 -12.67
N ARG A 133 4.23 -2.41 -12.11
CA ARG A 133 4.16 -1.39 -11.04
C ARG A 133 3.59 -1.99 -9.77
N LYS A 134 4.18 -1.64 -8.64
CA LYS A 134 3.71 -2.02 -7.31
C LYS A 134 3.35 -0.77 -6.54
N PHE A 135 2.13 -0.72 -6.03
CA PHE A 135 1.66 0.37 -5.19
C PHE A 135 1.38 -0.16 -3.79
N PHE A 136 1.76 0.64 -2.81
CA PHE A 136 1.48 0.41 -1.40
C PHE A 136 0.54 1.52 -0.96
N LEU A 137 -0.54 1.14 -0.31
CA LEU A 137 -1.52 2.09 0.18
C LEU A 137 -1.71 1.89 1.68
N LEU A 138 -1.53 2.97 2.42
CA LEU A 138 -1.83 3.03 3.85
C LEU A 138 -2.91 4.08 4.07
N LEU A 139 -3.95 3.68 4.82
CA LEU A 139 -5.14 4.46 5.12
C LEU A 139 -5.11 4.73 6.63
N LEU A 140 -5.01 6.00 7.02
CA LEU A 140 -4.70 6.51 8.37
C LEU A 140 -5.78 7.33 9.08
#